data_AF-A0A3Q0DRN9-F1
#
_entry.id   AF-A0A3Q0DRN9-F1
#
_cell.length_a   1.000
_cell.length_b   1.000
_cell.length_c   1.000
_cell.angle_alpha   90.00
_cell.angle_beta   90.00
_cell.angle_gamma   90.00
#
_symmetry.space_group_name_H-M   'P 1'
#
loop_
_entity.id
_entity.type
_entity.pdbx_description
1 polymer ?
#
loop_
_entity_poly.entity_id
_entity_poly.type
_entity_poly.pdbx_seq_one_letter_code
_entity_poly.pdbx_strand_id
1 'polypeptide(L)'
;MFHLRTCAAKLRPVTASQTVKTFSQNRPPAARTFQHIRCYSAPVAAEPFLSGTSSNYVEEMYCAWLENPKSVHKSWDIFFRNTNAGAPPGTAYQSPLPLSRGSLAAVAHAQSLVEAQPNVDKLVEDHLAVQSLIRAYQIRGHHVAQLDPLGILDADLDSSVPADIISSTDKLDLAVFKERLR
;
A
#
# COMPACT_ATOMS: atom_id res chain seq x y z
N MET A 1 -28.35 12.38 37.30
CA MET A 1 -27.49 11.42 38.02
C MET A 1 -27.04 10.36 37.03
N PHE A 2 -25.84 10.49 36.48
CA PHE A 2 -25.31 9.57 35.46
C PHE A 2 -24.27 8.65 36.11
N HIS A 3 -24.57 7.36 36.19
CA HIS A 3 -23.65 6.37 36.74
C HIS A 3 -22.66 5.90 35.67
N LEU A 4 -21.41 6.35 35.79
CA LEU A 4 -20.27 5.80 35.05
C LEU A 4 -19.88 4.47 35.69
N ARG A 5 -19.99 3.37 34.94
CA ARG A 5 -19.50 2.05 35.36
C ARG A 5 -18.10 1.83 34.78
N THR A 6 -17.09 2.02 35.62
CA THR A 6 -15.68 1.73 35.33
C THR A 6 -15.41 0.26 35.67
N CYS A 7 -15.07 -0.55 34.67
CA CYS A 7 -14.59 -1.92 34.88
C CYS A 7 -13.05 -1.94 34.75
N ALA A 8 -12.35 -1.93 35.88
CA ALA A 8 -10.90 -2.14 35.92
C ALA A 8 -10.60 -3.64 36.06
N ALA A 9 -10.06 -4.26 35.01
CA ALA A 9 -9.62 -5.66 35.05
C ALA A 9 -8.17 -5.75 35.58
N LYS A 10 -8.01 -6.38 36.74
CA LYS A 10 -6.74 -6.57 37.45
C LYS A 10 -6.04 -7.83 36.91
N LEU A 11 -5.04 -7.67 36.04
CA LEU A 11 -4.24 -8.79 35.54
C LEU A 11 -3.15 -9.15 36.56
N ARG A 12 -3.15 -10.40 37.01
CA ARG A 12 -2.10 -10.98 37.86
C ARG A 12 -0.98 -11.53 36.98
N PRO A 13 0.31 -11.31 37.32
CA PRO A 13 1.41 -11.92 36.58
C PRO A 13 1.51 -13.41 36.91
N VAL A 14 1.51 -14.25 35.88
CA VAL A 14 1.82 -15.68 35.96
C VAL A 14 3.34 -15.82 35.92
N THR A 15 3.94 -16.05 37.07
CA THR A 15 5.36 -16.42 37.19
C THR A 15 5.51 -17.89 36.81
N ALA A 16 6.08 -18.17 35.63
CA ALA A 16 6.48 -19.52 35.25
C ALA A 16 7.95 -19.75 35.63
N SER A 17 8.19 -20.61 36.62
CA SER A 17 9.53 -21.12 36.96
C SER A 17 10.03 -22.06 35.87
N GLN A 18 11.14 -21.73 35.22
CA GLN A 18 11.86 -22.66 34.35
C GLN A 18 13.00 -23.30 35.13
N THR A 19 12.85 -24.59 35.45
CA THR A 19 13.94 -25.45 35.91
C THR A 19 14.91 -25.67 34.75
N VAL A 20 16.14 -25.18 34.93
CA VAL A 20 17.27 -25.46 34.03
C VAL A 20 17.78 -26.87 34.32
N LYS A 21 17.62 -27.79 33.36
CA LYS A 21 18.37 -29.05 33.32
C LYS A 21 19.45 -28.91 32.24
N THR A 22 20.70 -28.74 32.67
CA THR A 22 21.87 -28.77 31.79
C THR A 22 22.10 -30.19 31.31
N PHE A 23 21.75 -30.48 30.07
CA PHE A 23 22.13 -31.71 29.37
C PHE A 23 23.35 -31.39 28.49
N SER A 24 24.50 -31.98 28.83
CA SER A 24 25.70 -31.93 28.00
C SER A 24 25.50 -32.83 26.78
N GLN A 25 25.48 -32.24 25.58
CA GLN A 25 25.41 -33.00 24.34
C GLN A 25 26.43 -32.44 23.34
N ASN A 26 27.52 -33.19 23.16
CA ASN A 26 28.47 -33.00 22.06
C ASN A 26 27.76 -33.28 20.72
N ARG A 27 27.64 -32.26 19.87
CA ARG A 27 27.19 -32.37 18.47
C ARG A 27 28.02 -31.42 17.58
N PRO A 28 28.49 -31.86 16.39
CA PRO A 28 29.31 -31.03 15.49
C PRO A 28 28.52 -29.82 14.93
N PRO A 29 29.21 -28.77 14.46
CA PRO A 29 28.58 -27.50 14.09
C PRO A 29 27.71 -27.66 12.85
N ALA A 30 26.40 -27.77 13.05
CA ALA A 30 25.42 -27.62 11.98
C ALA A 30 25.31 -26.12 11.62
N ALA A 31 25.52 -25.80 10.34
CA ALA A 31 25.34 -24.48 9.79
C ALA A 31 23.93 -23.96 10.12
N ARG A 32 23.86 -22.84 10.86
CA ARG A 32 22.61 -22.13 11.13
C ARG A 32 22.17 -21.43 9.85
N THR A 33 21.32 -22.08 9.06
CA THR A 33 20.49 -21.36 8.09
C THR A 33 19.48 -20.52 8.86
N PHE A 34 19.72 -19.21 8.96
CA PHE A 34 18.71 -18.23 9.35
C PHE A 34 17.65 -18.19 8.26
N GLN A 35 16.68 -19.10 8.32
CA GLN A 35 15.42 -18.95 7.59
C GLN A 35 14.41 -18.40 8.57
N HIS A 36 14.29 -17.07 8.62
CA HIS A 36 13.12 -16.44 9.20
C HIS A 36 12.52 -15.45 8.23
N ILE A 37 11.99 -15.96 7.12
CA ILE A 37 10.98 -15.20 6.37
C ILE A 37 9.71 -15.28 7.22
N ARG A 38 9.44 -14.24 8.03
CA ARG A 38 8.09 -14.03 8.58
C ARG A 38 7.20 -13.62 7.42
N CYS A 39 6.53 -14.58 6.80
CA CYS A 39 5.41 -14.27 5.92
C CYS A 39 4.24 -13.81 6.80
N TYR A 40 4.18 -12.51 7.12
CA TYR A 40 2.95 -11.91 7.63
C TYR A 40 1.98 -11.75 6.45
N SER A 41 1.34 -12.85 6.03
CA SER A 41 0.14 -12.74 5.19
C SER A 41 -1.01 -12.36 6.11
N ALA A 42 -1.33 -11.08 6.17
CA ALA A 42 -2.54 -10.64 6.85
C ALA A 42 -3.74 -11.08 5.99
N PRO A 43 -4.77 -11.72 6.54
CA PRO A 43 -5.90 -12.21 5.75
C PRO A 43 -6.63 -11.06 5.03
N VAL A 44 -6.58 -9.83 5.56
CA VAL A 44 -7.08 -8.62 4.90
C VAL A 44 -6.39 -8.28 3.57
N ALA A 45 -5.20 -8.85 3.29
CA ALA A 45 -4.52 -8.64 2.02
C ALA A 45 -5.30 -9.18 0.82
N ALA A 46 -6.25 -10.10 1.03
CA ALA A 46 -7.19 -10.55 0.01
C ALA A 46 -8.27 -9.50 -0.34
N GLU A 47 -8.35 -8.40 0.42
CA GLU A 47 -9.28 -7.28 0.24
C GLU A 47 -8.52 -5.95 0.03
N PRO A 48 -7.73 -5.77 -1.05
CA PRO A 48 -6.91 -4.57 -1.23
C PRO A 48 -7.72 -3.28 -1.34
N PHE A 49 -9.01 -3.40 -1.71
CA PHE A 49 -9.93 -2.28 -1.83
C PHE A 49 -10.43 -1.76 -0.48
N LEU A 50 -10.17 -2.44 0.64
CA LEU A 50 -10.43 -1.94 1.99
C LEU A 50 -9.25 -1.10 2.51
N SER A 51 -8.76 -0.20 1.66
CA SER A 51 -7.68 0.73 2.00
C SER A 51 -8.25 2.03 2.57
N GLY A 52 -7.44 2.76 3.33
CA GLY A 52 -7.82 4.06 3.88
C GLY A 52 -8.18 5.09 2.79
N THR A 53 -7.62 4.96 1.57
CA THR A 53 -7.91 5.85 0.44
C THR A 53 -9.27 5.60 -0.21
N SER A 54 -9.86 4.41 -0.04
CA SER A 54 -11.16 4.01 -0.60
C SER A 54 -12.28 3.93 0.44
N SER A 55 -12.01 4.29 1.71
CA SER A 55 -12.99 4.19 2.81
C SER A 55 -14.31 4.89 2.50
N ASN A 56 -14.25 6.12 1.98
CA ASN A 56 -15.45 6.90 1.65
C ASN A 56 -16.35 6.18 0.63
N TYR A 57 -15.76 5.62 -0.43
CA TYR A 57 -16.51 4.86 -1.43
C TYR A 57 -17.16 3.61 -0.83
N VAL A 58 -16.45 2.86 0.02
CA VAL A 58 -16.99 1.66 0.66
C VAL A 58 -18.15 2.01 1.60
N GLU A 59 -18.04 3.11 2.34
CA GLU A 59 -19.11 3.64 3.20
C GLU A 59 -20.36 4.01 2.40
N GLU A 60 -20.20 4.72 1.29
CA GLU A 60 -21.31 5.07 0.40
C GLU A 60 -22.00 3.82 -0.18
N MET A 61 -21.22 2.85 -0.66
CA MET A 61 -21.73 1.57 -1.14
C MET A 61 -22.48 0.80 -0.05
N TYR A 62 -21.98 0.82 1.19
CA TYR A 62 -22.65 0.15 2.30
C TYR A 62 -23.97 0.84 2.66
N CYS A 63 -24.01 2.17 2.70
CA CYS A 63 -25.24 2.94 2.91
C CYS A 63 -26.28 2.65 1.82
N ALA A 64 -25.88 2.69 0.55
CA ALA A 64 -26.76 2.37 -0.57
C ALA A 64 -27.29 0.92 -0.53
N TRP A 65 -26.46 -0.03 -0.07
CA TRP A 65 -26.85 -1.43 0.09
C TRP A 65 -27.83 -1.65 1.24
N LEU A 66 -27.67 -0.93 2.36
CA LEU A 66 -28.62 -0.95 3.48
C LEU A 66 -30.01 -0.45 3.08
N GLU A 67 -30.09 0.56 2.22
CA GLU A 67 -31.37 1.02 1.66
C GLU A 67 -31.96 -0.01 0.71
N ASN A 68 -31.16 -0.45 -0.28
CA ASN A 68 -31.59 -1.39 -1.30
C ASN A 68 -30.41 -2.27 -1.74
N PRO A 69 -30.40 -3.59 -1.46
CA PRO A 69 -29.28 -4.46 -1.84
C PRO A 69 -29.01 -4.57 -3.35
N LYS A 70 -29.96 -4.12 -4.19
CA LYS A 70 -29.85 -4.11 -5.66
C LYS A 70 -29.31 -2.78 -6.22
N SER A 71 -29.14 -1.74 -5.39
CA SER A 71 -28.62 -0.44 -5.81
C SER A 71 -27.11 -0.51 -6.13
N VAL A 72 -26.41 -1.40 -5.42
CA VAL A 72 -24.98 -1.66 -5.60
C VAL A 72 -24.73 -2.81 -6.57
N HIS A 73 -23.51 -2.88 -7.09
CA HIS A 73 -23.07 -3.96 -7.96
C HIS A 73 -23.13 -5.33 -7.25
N LYS A 74 -23.32 -6.41 -8.02
CA LYS A 74 -23.53 -7.77 -7.46
C LYS A 74 -22.38 -8.26 -6.58
N SER A 75 -21.14 -7.87 -6.91
CA SER A 75 -19.96 -8.18 -6.09
C SER A 75 -20.06 -7.54 -4.70
N TRP A 76 -20.57 -6.31 -4.60
CA TRP A 76 -20.78 -5.61 -3.34
C TRP A 76 -21.92 -6.22 -2.53
N ASP A 77 -23.02 -6.63 -3.19
CA ASP A 77 -24.10 -7.37 -2.51
C ASP A 77 -23.60 -8.67 -1.88
N ILE A 78 -22.76 -9.44 -2.58
CA ILE A 78 -22.17 -10.68 -2.04
C ILE A 78 -21.21 -10.36 -0.89
N PHE A 79 -20.33 -9.37 -1.09
CA PHE A 79 -19.37 -8.95 -0.08
C PHE A 79 -20.06 -8.54 1.23
N PHE A 80 -21.04 -7.63 1.17
CA PHE A 80 -21.75 -7.14 2.36
C PHE A 80 -22.60 -8.23 3.03
N ARG A 81 -23.19 -9.16 2.26
CA ARG A 81 -23.85 -10.34 2.85
C ARG A 81 -22.87 -11.21 3.62
N ASN A 82 -21.69 -11.46 3.06
CA ASN A 82 -20.68 -12.30 3.68
C ASN A 82 -20.12 -11.63 4.95
N THR A 83 -19.83 -10.33 4.92
CA THR A 83 -19.41 -9.58 6.12
C THR A 83 -20.48 -9.63 7.20
N ASN A 84 -21.76 -9.45 6.84
CA ASN A 84 -22.87 -9.45 7.79
C ASN A 84 -23.18 -10.84 8.35
N ALA A 85 -22.84 -11.90 7.60
CA ALA A 85 -22.88 -13.28 8.05
C ALA A 85 -21.71 -13.64 8.99
N GLY A 86 -20.78 -12.71 9.24
CA GLY A 86 -19.63 -12.93 10.12
C GLY A 86 -18.43 -13.59 9.43
N ALA A 87 -18.32 -13.49 8.11
CA ALA A 87 -17.14 -13.97 7.40
C ALA A 87 -15.87 -13.26 7.93
N PRO A 88 -14.78 -13.98 8.18
CA PRO A 88 -13.53 -13.37 8.61
C PRO A 88 -12.97 -12.44 7.52
N PRO A 89 -12.22 -11.39 7.89
CA PRO A 89 -11.56 -10.50 6.93
C PRO A 89 -10.73 -11.31 5.93
N GLY A 90 -10.82 -10.99 4.63
CA GLY A 90 -10.11 -11.76 3.59
C GLY A 90 -10.91 -12.88 2.92
N THR A 91 -12.11 -13.18 3.42
CA THR A 91 -12.98 -14.24 2.87
C THR A 91 -14.35 -13.73 2.45
N ALA A 92 -14.65 -12.46 2.74
CA ALA A 92 -15.93 -11.86 2.42
C ALA A 92 -16.06 -11.58 0.92
N TYR A 93 -14.96 -11.19 0.26
CA TYR A 93 -14.91 -11.10 -1.19
C TYR A 93 -14.72 -12.48 -1.81
N GLN A 94 -15.54 -12.74 -2.81
CA GLN A 94 -15.44 -13.91 -3.65
C GLN A 94 -15.21 -13.44 -5.09
N SER A 95 -14.06 -13.82 -5.66
CA SER A 95 -13.83 -13.59 -7.08
C SER A 95 -14.88 -14.37 -7.89
N PRO A 96 -15.38 -13.80 -9.00
CA PRO A 96 -16.25 -14.52 -9.91
C PRO A 96 -15.61 -15.86 -10.28
N LEU A 97 -16.35 -16.95 -10.09
CA LEU A 97 -15.86 -18.30 -10.35
C LEU A 97 -15.24 -18.34 -11.77
N PRO A 98 -14.02 -18.87 -11.94
CA PRO A 98 -13.47 -19.05 -13.27
C PRO A 98 -14.37 -20.04 -14.00
N LEU A 99 -15.11 -19.53 -14.99
CA LEU A 99 -15.97 -20.33 -15.84
C LEU A 99 -15.12 -21.47 -16.41
N SER A 100 -15.49 -22.71 -16.11
CA SER A 100 -14.91 -23.88 -16.76
C SER A 100 -14.90 -23.66 -18.27
N ARG A 101 -13.83 -24.13 -18.92
CA ARG A 101 -13.31 -23.91 -20.28
C ARG A 101 -14.31 -23.97 -21.46
N GLY A 102 -15.60 -24.14 -21.23
CA GLY A 102 -16.66 -24.24 -22.24
C GLY A 102 -17.44 -22.96 -22.57
N SER A 103 -17.17 -21.81 -21.92
CA SER A 103 -17.88 -20.54 -22.20
C SER A 103 -16.95 -19.40 -22.66
N LEU A 104 -15.94 -19.73 -23.48
CA LEU A 104 -14.96 -18.76 -23.96
C LEU A 104 -15.47 -17.85 -25.10
N ALA A 105 -16.69 -18.04 -25.61
CA ALA A 105 -17.22 -17.21 -26.69
C ALA A 105 -17.86 -15.89 -26.21
N ALA A 106 -18.31 -15.80 -24.94
CA ALA A 106 -19.04 -14.62 -24.44
C ALA A 106 -18.16 -13.62 -23.65
N VAL A 107 -17.00 -14.05 -23.14
CA VAL A 107 -16.16 -13.21 -22.26
C VAL A 107 -15.09 -12.42 -23.02
N ALA A 108 -14.77 -12.80 -24.26
CA ALA A 108 -13.79 -12.08 -25.09
C ALA A 108 -14.21 -10.63 -25.40
N HIS A 109 -15.51 -10.30 -25.31
CA HIS A 109 -16.01 -8.94 -25.55
C HIS A 109 -16.08 -8.05 -24.30
N ALA A 110 -15.95 -8.61 -23.08
CA ALA A 110 -16.08 -7.85 -21.84
C ALA A 110 -14.74 -7.38 -21.25
N GLN A 111 -13.62 -7.95 -21.68
CA GLN A 111 -12.29 -7.53 -21.23
C GLN A 111 -11.77 -6.26 -21.92
N SER A 112 -12.50 -5.75 -22.92
CA SER A 112 -12.13 -4.53 -23.65
C SER A 112 -12.67 -3.23 -23.02
N LEU A 113 -13.48 -3.30 -21.96
CA LEU A 113 -14.14 -2.11 -21.38
C LEU A 113 -13.67 -1.78 -19.96
N VAL A 114 -12.41 -2.08 -19.63
CA VAL A 114 -11.73 -1.58 -18.43
C VAL A 114 -10.43 -0.88 -18.85
N GLU A 115 -10.54 0.01 -19.83
CA GLU A 115 -9.46 0.89 -20.29
C GLU A 115 -9.71 2.32 -19.80
N ALA A 116 -9.94 2.46 -18.49
CA ALA A 116 -10.12 3.76 -17.85
C ALA A 116 -9.74 3.73 -16.36
N GLN A 117 -8.75 2.91 -15.99
CA GLN A 117 -8.04 3.13 -14.73
C GLN A 117 -6.75 3.90 -15.06
N PRO A 118 -6.42 4.98 -14.33
CA PRO A 118 -5.10 5.59 -14.46
C PRO A 118 -4.09 4.47 -14.20
N ASN A 119 -3.16 4.30 -15.13
CA ASN A 119 -2.16 3.24 -15.10
C ASN A 119 -1.46 3.26 -13.73
N VAL A 120 -1.81 2.31 -12.86
CA VAL A 120 -1.34 2.25 -11.47
C VAL A 120 0.16 2.08 -11.40
N ASP A 121 0.76 1.43 -12.40
CA ASP A 121 2.21 1.29 -12.52
C ASP A 121 2.81 2.68 -12.73
N LYS A 122 2.32 3.46 -13.71
CA LYS A 122 2.80 4.83 -13.97
C LYS A 122 2.72 5.71 -12.72
N LEU A 123 1.66 5.59 -11.92
CA LEU A 123 1.53 6.33 -10.67
C LEU A 123 2.61 5.94 -9.64
N VAL A 124 2.93 4.64 -9.54
CA VAL A 124 3.99 4.13 -8.69
C VAL A 124 5.36 4.59 -9.18
N GLU A 125 5.62 4.53 -10.49
CA GLU A 125 6.85 5.03 -11.09
C GLU A 125 7.05 6.54 -10.88
N ASP A 126 5.99 7.33 -11.09
CA ASP A 126 6.00 8.78 -10.86
C ASP A 126 6.29 9.08 -9.40
N HIS A 127 5.66 8.37 -8.47
CA HIS A 127 5.91 8.55 -7.04
C HIS A 127 7.38 8.26 -6.67
N LEU A 128 7.96 7.17 -7.21
CA LEU A 128 9.36 6.83 -6.97
C LEU A 128 10.33 7.86 -7.58
N ALA A 129 10.00 8.39 -8.75
CA ALA A 129 10.78 9.43 -9.39
C ALA A 129 10.71 10.76 -8.61
N VAL A 130 9.53 11.17 -8.13
CA VAL A 130 9.36 12.33 -7.25
C VAL A 130 10.16 12.15 -5.95
N GLN A 131 10.08 10.98 -5.32
CA GLN A 131 10.82 10.71 -4.08
C GLN A 131 12.34 10.80 -4.29
N SER A 132 12.83 10.29 -5.42
CA SER A 132 14.25 10.37 -5.81
C SER A 132 14.68 11.81 -6.04
N LEU A 133 13.86 12.60 -6.72
CA LEU A 133 14.09 14.02 -6.98
C LEU A 133 14.20 14.84 -5.70
N ILE A 134 13.24 14.68 -4.77
CA ILE A 134 13.24 15.39 -3.47
C ILE A 134 14.55 15.12 -2.72
N ARG A 135 14.94 13.84 -2.62
CA ARG A 135 16.19 13.46 -1.96
C ARG A 135 17.41 14.06 -2.65
N ALA A 136 17.45 14.07 -3.98
CA ALA A 136 18.57 14.63 -4.73
C ALA A 136 18.75 16.13 -4.45
N TYR A 137 17.65 16.89 -4.42
CA TYR A 137 17.65 18.32 -4.04
C TYR A 137 18.02 18.55 -2.57
N GLN A 138 17.58 17.69 -1.65
CA GLN A 138 17.99 17.80 -0.25
C GLN A 138 19.51 17.63 -0.07
N ILE A 139 20.13 16.72 -0.82
CA ILE A 139 21.57 16.44 -0.70
C ILE A 139 22.41 17.47 -1.46
N ARG A 140 22.05 17.81 -2.71
CA ARG A 140 22.88 18.64 -3.62
C ARG A 140 22.25 19.94 -4.06
N GLY A 141 21.04 20.28 -3.60
CA GLY A 141 20.34 21.50 -3.99
C GLY A 141 21.09 22.78 -3.62
N HIS A 142 21.94 22.73 -2.59
CA HIS A 142 22.80 23.84 -2.21
C HIS A 142 23.86 24.18 -3.28
N HIS A 143 24.27 23.23 -4.12
CA HIS A 143 25.21 23.49 -5.22
C HIS A 143 24.60 24.30 -6.37
N VAL A 144 23.27 24.23 -6.53
CA VAL A 144 22.54 24.99 -7.56
C VAL A 144 21.88 26.25 -7.00
N ALA A 145 22.04 26.51 -5.70
CA ALA A 145 21.45 27.66 -5.04
C ALA A 145 22.30 28.92 -5.28
N GLN A 146 21.64 30.02 -5.61
CA GLN A 146 22.27 31.34 -5.72
C GLN A 146 22.48 31.92 -4.31
N LEU A 147 23.58 31.55 -3.68
CA LEU A 147 23.92 31.96 -2.31
C LEU A 147 24.85 33.19 -2.25
N ASP A 148 25.53 33.50 -3.36
CA ASP A 148 26.46 34.63 -3.42
C ASP A 148 25.80 35.86 -4.06
N PRO A 149 25.48 36.91 -3.28
CA PRO A 149 24.90 38.14 -3.82
C PRO A 149 25.90 38.99 -4.60
N LEU A 150 27.20 38.71 -4.47
CA LEU A 150 28.26 39.46 -5.14
C LEU A 150 28.70 38.83 -6.46
N GLY A 151 28.34 37.56 -6.71
CA GLY A 151 28.64 36.85 -7.96
C GLY A 151 30.14 36.67 -8.23
N ILE A 152 30.95 36.62 -7.17
CA ILE A 152 32.40 36.49 -7.22
C ILE A 152 32.87 35.05 -7.04
N LEU A 153 32.03 34.21 -6.44
CA LEU A 153 32.25 32.79 -6.23
C LEU A 153 31.71 31.94 -7.38
N ASP A 154 31.55 32.51 -8.57
CA ASP A 154 31.41 31.74 -9.82
C ASP A 154 32.78 31.08 -10.09
N ALA A 155 33.14 30.15 -9.20
CA ALA A 155 34.10 29.13 -9.52
C ALA A 155 33.55 28.48 -10.78
N ASP A 156 34.44 28.29 -11.76
CA ASP A 156 34.21 27.62 -13.04
C ASP A 156 33.79 26.14 -12.81
N LEU A 157 32.69 25.98 -12.08
CA LEU A 157 31.97 24.78 -11.74
C LEU A 157 30.89 24.78 -12.79
N ASP A 158 31.02 23.91 -13.78
CA ASP A 158 29.96 23.67 -14.74
C ASP A 158 28.63 23.67 -14.00
N SER A 159 27.79 24.69 -14.22
CA SER A 159 26.45 24.86 -13.63
C SER A 159 25.49 23.72 -13.98
N SER A 160 26.03 22.64 -14.55
CA SER A 160 25.48 21.31 -14.67
C SER A 160 24.82 20.89 -13.37
N VAL A 161 23.50 20.93 -13.40
CA VAL A 161 22.65 20.27 -12.44
C VAL A 161 23.17 18.82 -12.29
N PRO A 162 23.46 18.35 -11.07
CA PRO A 162 23.96 17.01 -10.86
C PRO A 162 23.11 15.96 -11.60
N ALA A 163 23.75 14.99 -12.26
CA ALA A 163 23.07 14.01 -13.12
C ALA A 163 21.88 13.30 -12.45
N ASP A 164 21.95 13.08 -11.13
CA ASP A 164 20.88 12.47 -10.34
C ASP A 164 19.59 13.32 -10.28
N ILE A 165 19.71 14.65 -10.39
CA ILE A 165 18.58 15.57 -10.47
C ILE A 165 18.02 15.63 -11.91
N ILE A 166 18.89 15.64 -12.92
CA ILE A 166 18.50 15.66 -14.34
C ILE A 166 17.76 14.37 -14.71
N SER A 167 18.34 13.21 -14.40
CA SER A 167 17.73 11.90 -14.71
C SER A 167 16.36 11.71 -14.07
N SER A 168 16.12 12.34 -12.91
CA SER A 168 14.82 12.31 -12.23
C SER A 168 13.82 13.30 -12.84
N THR A 169 14.28 14.42 -13.41
CA THR A 169 13.41 15.39 -14.10
C THR A 169 13.02 14.94 -15.49
N ASP A 170 13.84 14.15 -16.19
CA ASP A 170 13.48 13.55 -17.48
C ASP A 170 12.42 12.44 -17.32
N LYS A 171 12.43 11.74 -16.18
CA LYS A 171 11.48 10.67 -15.86
C LYS A 171 10.09 11.19 -15.49
N LEU A 172 10.04 12.35 -14.85
CA LEU A 172 8.79 13.03 -14.54
C LEU A 172 8.48 13.91 -15.73
N ASP A 173 7.43 13.60 -16.50
CA ASP A 173 6.98 14.49 -17.57
C ASP A 173 6.40 15.79 -16.96
N LEU A 174 7.31 16.69 -16.56
CA LEU A 174 7.00 17.94 -15.87
C LEU A 174 6.21 18.89 -16.78
N ALA A 175 6.23 18.67 -18.10
CA ALA A 175 5.43 19.43 -19.06
C ALA A 175 3.92 19.21 -18.80
N VAL A 176 3.53 17.97 -18.52
CA VAL A 176 2.15 17.60 -18.17
C VAL A 176 1.72 18.20 -16.83
N PHE A 177 2.63 18.29 -15.87
CA PHE A 177 2.32 18.86 -14.55
C PHE A 177 2.18 20.38 -14.60
N LYS A 178 2.96 21.06 -15.45
CA LYS A 178 2.93 22.51 -15.62
C LYS A 178 1.66 23.00 -16.34
N GLU A 179 1.09 22.18 -17.22
CA GLU A 179 -0.19 22.45 -17.88
C GLU A 179 -1.39 22.34 -16.92
N ARG A 180 -1.30 21.49 -15.89
CA ARG A 180 -2.34 21.31 -14.86
C ARG A 180 -2.42 22.40 -13.79
N LEU A 181 -1.43 23.30 -13.71
CA LEU A 181 -1.34 24.38 -12.72
C LEU A 181 -1.69 25.77 -13.27
N ARG A 182 -2.21 25.85 -14.50
CA ARG A 182 -2.84 27.06 -15.06
C ARG A 182 -4.35 26.98 -14.91
#